data_AF-A0A1L5KR86-F1
#
_entry.id   AF-A0A1L5KR86-F1
#
_cell.length_a   1.000
_cell.length_b   1.000
_cell.length_c   1.000
_cell.angle_alpha   90.00
_cell.angle_beta   90.00
_cell.angle_gamma   90.00
#
_symmetry.space_group_name_H-M   'P 1'
#
loop_
_entity.id
_entity.type
_entity.pdbx_description
1 polymer ?
#
loop_
_entity_poly.entity_id
_entity_poly.type
_entity_poly.pdbx_seq_one_letter_code
_entity_poly.pdbx_strand_id
1 'polypeptide(L)'
;MNDLVSYNEKHNEANGEGNRDGESNNRSWNCGVEGPTNIRDVNELRQRQMRNMFSTLLLSQGIPMICGGDEVARTQQGNNNAYCQDNEISWADWNLDKNQEELLAFVSKLIHLRLEHPVLHRRRFFTGREPGDDSNTIPQVEWFDHTGSIMDMDDWQNTHAFSMMIYLNGSDIPEVDWYGNRMVDNDFIL
;
A
#
# COMPACT_ATOMS: atom_id res chain seq x y z
N MET A 1 4.08 -6.66 7.80
CA MET A 1 2.73 -6.08 7.62
C MET A 1 1.67 -6.73 8.51
N ASN A 2 1.61 -8.06 8.64
CA ASN A 2 0.58 -8.72 9.47
C ASN A 2 0.53 -8.19 10.91
N ASP A 3 1.69 -7.98 11.52
CA ASP A 3 1.76 -7.50 12.91
C ASP A 3 1.31 -6.03 13.05
N LEU A 4 1.50 -5.22 12.01
CA LEU A 4 1.05 -3.82 11.97
C LEU A 4 -0.49 -3.71 12.08
N VAL A 5 -1.21 -4.74 11.64
CA VAL A 5 -2.68 -4.81 11.72
C VAL A 5 -3.18 -5.72 12.84
N SER A 6 -2.27 -6.31 13.62
CA SER A 6 -2.59 -7.31 14.65
C SER A 6 -2.16 -6.91 16.06
N TYR A 7 -1.28 -5.92 16.22
CA TYR A 7 -0.76 -5.51 17.52
C TYR A 7 -0.72 -3.99 17.64
N ASN A 8 -1.20 -3.45 18.76
CA ASN A 8 -1.05 -2.04 19.11
C ASN A 8 0.24 -1.80 19.89
N GLU A 9 0.61 -2.75 20.75
CA GLU A 9 1.80 -2.67 21.58
C GLU A 9 2.88 -3.61 21.04
N LYS A 10 4.14 -3.31 21.35
CA LYS A 10 5.27 -4.20 21.04
C LYS A 10 5.34 -5.34 22.06
N HIS A 11 5.69 -6.54 21.59
CA HIS A 11 5.87 -7.75 22.41
C HIS A 11 7.30 -8.28 22.23
N ASN A 12 8.28 -7.51 22.71
CA ASN A 12 9.71 -7.78 22.57
C ASN A 12 10.29 -8.58 23.75
N GLU A 13 9.45 -9.19 24.60
CA GLU A 13 9.87 -9.92 25.81
C GLU A 13 10.92 -11.00 25.51
N ALA A 14 10.80 -11.66 24.36
CA ALA A 14 11.73 -12.68 23.90
C ALA A 14 13.17 -12.17 23.71
N ASN A 15 13.38 -10.86 23.58
CA ASN A 15 14.70 -10.25 23.44
C ASN A 15 15.46 -10.18 24.78
N GLY A 16 14.79 -10.38 25.92
CA GLY A 16 15.41 -10.40 27.25
C GLY A 16 15.68 -9.03 27.87
N GLU A 17 15.22 -7.94 27.24
CA GLU A 17 15.45 -6.56 27.70
C GLU A 17 14.29 -5.95 28.49
N GLY A 18 13.29 -6.78 28.84
CA GLY A 18 12.09 -6.36 29.56
C GLY A 18 11.16 -5.47 28.73
N ASN A 19 11.06 -5.76 27.42
CA ASN A 19 10.24 -5.03 26.44
C ASN A 19 10.59 -3.53 26.31
N ARG A 20 11.85 -3.15 26.66
CA ARG A 20 12.31 -1.75 26.60
C ARG A 20 12.88 -1.37 25.25
N ASP A 21 13.37 -2.34 24.48
CA ASP A 21 13.93 -2.18 23.15
C ASP A 21 12.84 -2.04 22.08
N GLY A 22 13.20 -1.54 20.89
CA GLY A 22 12.25 -1.28 19.79
C GLY A 22 11.47 0.04 19.90
N GLU A 23 10.90 0.48 18.77
CA GLU A 23 10.08 1.69 18.67
C GLU A 23 8.76 1.53 19.45
N SER A 24 8.28 2.59 20.09
CA SER A 24 7.00 2.58 20.84
C SER A 24 5.86 3.25 20.07
N ASN A 25 6.16 3.99 19.00
CA ASN A 25 5.15 4.63 18.14
C ASN A 25 5.09 3.97 16.75
N ASN A 26 4.48 2.78 16.67
CA ASN A 26 4.42 1.97 15.45
C ASN A 26 3.37 2.41 14.42
N ARG A 27 2.44 3.30 14.80
CA ARG A 27 1.25 3.67 13.99
C ARG A 27 0.46 2.44 13.54
N SER A 28 0.41 1.41 14.38
CA SER A 28 -0.32 0.18 14.16
C SER A 28 -1.77 0.27 14.63
N TRP A 29 -2.60 -0.67 14.16
CA TRP A 29 -3.94 -0.87 14.68
C TRP A 29 -4.31 -2.34 14.65
N ASN A 30 -4.50 -2.95 15.81
CA ASN A 30 -4.78 -4.38 15.99
C ASN A 30 -6.15 -4.87 15.47
N CYS A 31 -6.93 -3.97 14.86
CA CYS A 31 -8.27 -4.24 14.32
C CYS A 31 -9.29 -4.69 15.39
N GLY A 32 -9.05 -4.36 16.67
CA GLY A 32 -9.97 -4.58 17.79
C GLY A 32 -9.55 -5.67 18.78
N VAL A 33 -8.59 -6.54 18.41
CA VAL A 33 -8.08 -7.61 19.29
C VAL A 33 -6.57 -7.63 19.21
N GLU A 34 -5.87 -7.72 20.34
CA GLU A 34 -4.42 -7.83 20.36
C GLU A 34 -3.97 -9.27 20.01
N GLY A 35 -3.13 -9.42 18.99
CA GLY A 35 -2.57 -10.70 18.57
C GLY A 35 -3.53 -11.64 17.84
N PRO A 36 -3.22 -12.96 17.80
CA PRO A 36 -4.03 -13.97 17.11
C PRO A 36 -5.45 -14.08 17.66
N THR A 37 -6.42 -14.27 16.78
CA THR A 37 -7.84 -14.40 17.17
C THR A 37 -8.60 -15.33 16.24
N ASN A 38 -9.67 -15.93 16.76
CA ASN A 38 -10.62 -16.75 15.99
C ASN A 38 -11.88 -15.95 15.58
N ILE A 39 -11.95 -14.65 15.91
CA ILE A 39 -13.07 -13.79 15.52
C ILE A 39 -12.95 -13.49 14.03
N ARG A 40 -13.84 -14.07 13.23
CA ARG A 40 -13.83 -13.98 11.77
C ARG A 40 -13.77 -12.53 11.27
N ASP A 41 -14.65 -11.67 11.76
CA ASP A 41 -14.77 -10.28 11.28
C ASP A 41 -13.48 -9.47 11.52
N VAL A 42 -12.72 -9.76 12.58
CA VAL A 42 -11.43 -9.13 12.86
C VAL A 42 -10.38 -9.61 11.85
N ASN A 43 -10.33 -10.91 11.58
CA ASN A 43 -9.39 -11.48 10.61
C ASN A 43 -9.69 -11.00 9.18
N GLU A 44 -10.95 -10.92 8.78
CA GLU A 44 -11.37 -10.33 7.50
C GLU A 44 -10.97 -8.85 7.39
N LEU A 45 -11.14 -8.08 8.47
CA LEU A 45 -10.70 -6.69 8.51
C LEU A 45 -9.17 -6.55 8.35
N ARG A 46 -8.38 -7.38 9.04
CA ARG A 46 -6.91 -7.41 8.90
C ARG A 46 -6.48 -7.73 7.48
N GLN A 47 -7.11 -8.74 6.87
CA GLN A 47 -6.89 -9.12 5.47
C GLN A 47 -7.20 -7.97 4.51
N ARG A 48 -8.25 -7.19 4.78
CA ARG A 48 -8.56 -5.98 4.01
C ARG A 48 -7.52 -4.87 4.23
N GLN A 49 -7.07 -4.63 5.46
CA GLN A 49 -6.06 -3.61 5.75
C GLN A 49 -4.72 -3.91 5.07
N MET A 50 -4.27 -5.18 5.07
CA MET A 50 -3.07 -5.57 4.33
C MET A 50 -3.21 -5.30 2.83
N ARG A 51 -4.36 -5.64 2.23
CA ARG A 51 -4.64 -5.34 0.82
C ARG A 51 -4.65 -3.85 0.54
N ASN A 52 -5.23 -3.03 1.42
CA ASN A 52 -5.21 -1.58 1.30
C ASN A 52 -3.76 -1.05 1.30
N MET A 53 -2.93 -1.48 2.25
CA MET A 53 -1.53 -1.06 2.34
C MET A 53 -0.71 -1.47 1.11
N PHE A 54 -0.90 -2.70 0.61
CA PHE A 54 -0.25 -3.15 -0.63
C PHE A 54 -0.74 -2.37 -1.86
N SER A 55 -2.04 -2.12 -1.99
CA SER A 55 -2.59 -1.28 -3.05
C SER A 55 -2.00 0.12 -3.01
N THR A 56 -1.98 0.77 -1.84
CA THR A 56 -1.36 2.10 -1.70
C THR A 56 0.12 2.07 -2.09
N LEU A 57 0.90 1.10 -1.61
CA LEU A 57 2.33 1.00 -1.93
C LEU A 57 2.58 0.77 -3.43
N LEU A 58 1.86 -0.16 -4.05
CA LEU A 58 2.11 -0.60 -5.43
C LEU A 58 1.45 0.27 -6.49
N LEU A 59 0.44 1.06 -6.14
CA LEU A 59 -0.20 2.02 -7.06
C LEU A 59 0.37 3.43 -6.94
N SER A 60 1.08 3.74 -5.85
CA SER A 60 1.77 5.03 -5.70
C SER A 60 2.92 5.19 -6.71
N GLN A 61 3.20 6.43 -7.08
CA GLN A 61 4.38 6.77 -7.88
C GLN A 61 5.66 6.58 -7.06
N GLY A 62 6.73 6.17 -7.75
CA GLY A 62 8.04 5.90 -7.16
C GLY A 62 8.45 4.43 -7.23
N ILE A 63 9.48 4.07 -6.44
CA ILE A 63 10.04 2.72 -6.38
C ILE A 63 9.55 2.06 -5.10
N PRO A 64 8.58 1.12 -5.15
CA PRO A 64 8.06 0.44 -3.96
C PRO A 64 9.10 -0.53 -3.39
N MET A 65 9.12 -0.66 -2.07
CA MET A 65 9.93 -1.65 -1.35
C MET A 65 9.00 -2.53 -0.51
N ILE A 66 9.08 -3.84 -0.72
CA ILE A 66 8.32 -4.84 0.05
C ILE A 66 9.26 -5.47 1.08
N CYS A 67 8.81 -5.55 2.33
CA CYS A 67 9.52 -6.32 3.36
C CYS A 67 9.25 -7.81 3.12
N GLY A 68 10.31 -8.61 2.95
CA GLY A 68 10.18 -10.03 2.61
C GLY A 68 9.32 -10.81 3.61
N GLY A 69 8.36 -11.57 3.09
CA GLY A 69 7.38 -12.32 3.87
C GLY A 69 6.07 -11.57 4.11
N ASP A 70 5.98 -10.27 3.86
CA ASP A 70 4.71 -9.53 4.00
C ASP A 70 3.67 -10.01 2.98
N GLU A 71 4.11 -10.48 1.81
CA GLU A 71 3.27 -11.06 0.76
C GLU A 71 2.55 -12.35 1.20
N VAL A 72 3.05 -13.00 2.25
CA VAL A 72 2.44 -14.19 2.88
C VAL A 72 2.04 -13.92 4.33
N ALA A 73 1.85 -12.65 4.70
CA ALA A 73 1.47 -12.23 6.05
C ALA A 73 2.39 -12.76 7.17
N ARG A 74 3.72 -12.76 6.95
CA ARG A 74 4.71 -13.13 7.96
C ARG A 74 4.46 -12.35 9.27
N THR A 75 4.54 -13.07 10.39
CA THR A 75 4.40 -12.53 11.73
C THR A 75 5.70 -12.72 12.51
N GLN A 76 5.99 -11.76 13.38
CA GLN A 76 7.02 -11.87 14.43
C GLN A 76 6.35 -11.88 15.81
N GLN A 77 5.07 -12.25 15.85
CA GLN A 77 4.23 -12.34 17.05
C GLN A 77 4.15 -11.03 17.84
N GLY A 78 4.22 -9.89 17.16
CA GLY A 78 4.20 -8.57 17.79
C GLY A 78 5.58 -8.07 18.24
N ASN A 79 6.64 -8.86 18.04
CA ASN A 79 8.00 -8.40 18.24
C ASN A 79 8.40 -7.46 17.10
N ASN A 80 8.54 -6.17 17.39
CA ASN A 80 8.86 -5.15 16.39
C ASN A 80 10.38 -4.89 16.25
N ASN A 81 11.19 -5.65 16.98
CA ASN A 81 12.64 -5.50 17.03
C ASN A 81 13.30 -6.89 17.16
N ALA A 82 12.96 -7.82 16.28
CA ALA A 82 13.42 -9.21 16.33
C ALA A 82 14.90 -9.39 15.90
N TYR A 83 15.79 -8.50 16.32
CA TYR A 83 17.19 -8.44 15.87
C TYR A 83 18.05 -9.60 16.40
N CYS A 84 17.73 -10.11 17.59
CA CYS A 84 18.46 -11.18 18.27
C CYS A 84 17.72 -12.53 18.21
N GLN A 85 16.63 -12.62 17.44
CA GLN A 85 15.84 -13.82 17.29
C GLN A 85 16.29 -14.59 16.04
N ASP A 86 17.11 -15.62 16.20
CA ASP A 86 17.41 -16.59 15.14
C ASP A 86 16.62 -17.88 15.40
N ASN A 87 15.30 -17.80 15.20
CA ASN A 87 14.32 -18.85 15.48
C ASN A 87 13.01 -18.58 14.73
N GLU A 88 11.97 -19.35 15.02
CA GLU A 88 10.65 -19.29 14.38
C GLU A 88 9.96 -17.91 14.44
N ILE A 89 10.39 -17.00 15.33
CA ILE A 89 9.90 -15.60 15.35
C ILE A 89 10.38 -14.82 14.11
N SER A 90 11.59 -15.10 13.63
CA SER A 90 12.18 -14.36 12.50
C SER A 90 12.23 -15.17 11.21
N TRP A 91 12.20 -16.50 11.29
CA TRP A 91 12.21 -17.36 10.11
C TRP A 91 10.97 -17.17 9.24
N ALA A 92 11.12 -17.41 7.95
CA ALA A 92 9.98 -17.44 7.03
C ALA A 92 9.31 -18.81 7.10
N ASP A 93 8.03 -18.83 7.48
CA ASP A 93 7.20 -20.03 7.40
C ASP A 93 6.53 -20.12 6.02
N TRP A 94 6.81 -21.21 5.30
CA TRP A 94 6.28 -21.49 3.96
C TRP A 94 5.10 -22.47 3.98
N ASN A 95 4.68 -22.93 5.16
CA ASN A 95 3.46 -23.73 5.31
C ASN A 95 2.24 -22.80 5.32
N LEU A 96 1.87 -22.32 4.12
CA LEU A 96 0.85 -21.29 3.96
C LEU A 96 -0.56 -21.84 4.17
N ASP A 97 -1.38 -21.09 4.89
CA ASP A 97 -2.82 -21.28 4.88
C ASP A 97 -3.48 -20.63 3.65
N LYS A 98 -4.77 -20.90 3.48
CA LYS A 98 -5.55 -20.38 2.34
C LYS A 98 -5.56 -18.84 2.26
N ASN A 99 -5.62 -18.14 3.39
CA ASN A 99 -5.64 -16.68 3.38
C ASN A 99 -4.28 -16.10 2.97
N GLN A 100 -3.19 -16.75 3.38
CA GLN A 100 -1.83 -16.39 2.97
C GLN A 100 -1.61 -16.64 1.48
N GLU A 101 -2.08 -17.78 0.95
CA GLU A 101 -2.06 -18.06 -0.49
C GLU A 101 -2.86 -17.01 -1.29
N GLU A 102 -4.04 -16.63 -0.82
CA GLU A 102 -4.87 -15.61 -1.45
C GLU A 102 -4.23 -14.21 -1.39
N LEU A 103 -3.54 -13.87 -0.30
CA LEU A 103 -2.80 -12.62 -0.19
C LEU A 103 -1.61 -12.60 -1.16
N LEU A 104 -0.84 -13.69 -1.23
CA LEU A 104 0.27 -13.83 -2.16
C LEU A 104 -0.19 -13.68 -3.62
N ALA A 105 -1.31 -14.31 -3.98
CA ALA A 105 -1.91 -14.18 -5.30
C ALA A 105 -2.36 -12.74 -5.60
N PHE A 106 -2.92 -12.04 -4.60
CA PHE A 106 -3.32 -10.64 -4.71
C PHE A 106 -2.11 -9.72 -4.93
N VAL A 107 -1.07 -9.84 -4.09
CA VAL A 107 0.15 -9.03 -4.19
C VAL A 107 0.86 -9.28 -5.53
N SER A 108 0.94 -10.54 -5.96
CA SER A 108 1.50 -10.89 -7.27
C SER A 108 0.75 -10.21 -8.41
N LYS A 109 -0.59 -10.22 -8.38
CA LYS A 109 -1.41 -9.51 -9.38
C LYS A 109 -1.16 -8.00 -9.38
N LEU A 110 -1.03 -7.36 -8.21
CA LEU A 110 -0.71 -5.94 -8.14
C LEU A 110 0.69 -5.62 -8.68
N ILE A 111 1.68 -6.47 -8.43
CA ILE A 111 3.04 -6.32 -8.99
C ILE A 111 2.98 -6.42 -10.51
N HIS A 112 2.27 -7.40 -11.06
CA HIS A 112 2.09 -7.53 -12.52
C HIS A 112 1.36 -6.32 -13.11
N LEU A 113 0.24 -5.90 -12.51
CA LEU A 113 -0.48 -4.69 -12.91
C LEU A 113 0.45 -3.49 -12.94
N ARG A 114 1.24 -3.28 -11.89
CA ARG A 114 2.24 -2.21 -11.86
C ARG A 114 3.20 -2.32 -13.03
N LEU A 115 3.85 -3.46 -13.23
CA LEU A 115 4.88 -3.63 -14.25
C LEU A 115 4.35 -3.54 -15.69
N GLU A 116 3.10 -3.90 -15.91
CA GLU A 116 2.44 -3.82 -17.22
C GLU A 116 1.99 -2.41 -17.58
N HIS A 117 1.84 -1.52 -16.59
CA HIS A 117 1.27 -0.19 -16.75
C HIS A 117 2.27 0.92 -16.38
N PRO A 118 3.03 1.45 -17.36
CA PRO A 118 3.97 2.54 -17.15
C PRO A 118 3.41 3.78 -16.47
N VAL A 119 2.11 4.06 -16.62
CA VAL A 119 1.47 5.20 -15.95
C VAL A 119 1.57 5.10 -14.42
N LEU A 120 1.70 3.89 -13.86
CA LEU A 120 1.84 3.66 -12.42
C LEU A 120 3.28 3.85 -11.91
N HIS A 121 4.30 3.79 -12.78
CA HIS A 121 5.72 3.86 -12.39
C HIS A 121 6.54 4.80 -13.27
N ARG A 122 6.02 6.00 -13.48
CA ARG A 122 6.67 7.03 -14.32
C ARG A 122 7.95 7.57 -13.68
N ARG A 123 8.81 8.18 -14.51
CA ARG A 123 10.08 8.79 -14.07
C ARG A 123 9.94 10.27 -13.76
N ARG A 124 8.92 10.92 -14.34
CA ARG A 124 8.60 12.33 -14.17
C ARG A 124 7.31 12.49 -13.37
N PHE A 125 7.21 13.62 -12.68
CA PHE A 125 5.97 14.00 -12.00
C PHE A 125 4.85 14.26 -13.01
N PHE A 126 3.62 14.00 -12.58
CA PHE A 126 2.42 14.39 -13.32
C PHE A 126 2.26 15.91 -13.34
N THR A 127 1.72 16.41 -14.45
CA THR A 127 1.19 17.78 -14.56
C THR A 127 -0.33 17.72 -14.61
N GLY A 128 -0.98 18.38 -13.65
CA GLY A 128 -2.44 18.54 -13.61
C GLY A 128 -2.91 19.70 -14.50
N ARG A 129 -4.17 20.14 -14.33
CA ARG A 129 -4.69 21.34 -14.98
C ARG A 129 -4.04 22.61 -14.44
N GLU A 130 -3.80 23.57 -15.33
CA GLU A 130 -3.40 24.93 -14.98
C GLU A 130 -4.55 25.94 -15.20
N PRO A 131 -4.58 27.06 -14.46
CA PRO A 131 -5.57 28.11 -14.68
C PRO A 131 -5.51 28.65 -16.11
N GLY A 132 -6.61 28.48 -16.86
CA GLY A 132 -6.72 28.92 -18.25
C GLY A 132 -6.65 27.79 -19.28
N ASP A 133 -6.40 26.54 -18.86
CA ASP A 133 -6.53 25.37 -19.72
C ASP A 133 -7.96 25.21 -20.26
N ASP A 134 -8.08 24.73 -21.50
CA ASP A 134 -9.37 24.35 -22.07
C ASP A 134 -10.00 23.22 -21.23
N SER A 135 -11.28 23.39 -20.89
CA SER A 135 -12.13 22.37 -20.29
C SER A 135 -12.07 21.01 -21.00
N ASN A 136 -11.84 20.98 -22.32
CA ASN A 136 -11.75 19.75 -23.10
C ASN A 136 -10.37 19.07 -23.05
N THR A 137 -9.34 19.74 -22.53
CA THR A 137 -8.01 19.13 -22.36
C THR A 137 -8.07 18.08 -21.26
N ILE A 138 -7.52 16.90 -21.53
CA ILE A 138 -7.37 15.82 -20.54
C ILE A 138 -5.97 15.96 -19.92
N PRO A 139 -5.85 16.31 -18.62
CA PRO A 139 -4.55 16.45 -17.97
C PRO A 139 -3.88 15.08 -17.77
N GLN A 140 -2.63 15.08 -17.28
CA GLN A 140 -1.95 13.83 -16.95
C GLN A 140 -2.52 13.17 -15.69
N VAL A 141 -3.02 14.00 -14.76
CA VAL A 141 -3.64 13.59 -13.50
C VAL A 141 -4.82 14.50 -13.19
N GLU A 142 -5.89 13.92 -12.65
CA GLU A 142 -7.03 14.66 -12.10
C GLU A 142 -7.42 14.04 -10.76
N TRP A 143 -7.82 14.87 -9.80
CA TRP A 143 -8.22 14.44 -8.47
C TRP A 143 -9.68 14.74 -8.26
N PHE A 144 -10.43 13.73 -7.81
CA PHE A 144 -11.86 13.84 -7.56
C PHE A 144 -12.18 13.61 -6.09
N ASP A 145 -13.22 14.30 -5.64
CA ASP A 145 -13.83 14.05 -4.34
C ASP A 145 -14.59 12.71 -4.34
N HIS A 146 -15.22 12.39 -3.21
CA HIS A 146 -16.02 11.18 -3.08
C HIS A 146 -17.31 11.17 -3.95
N THR A 147 -17.69 12.29 -4.57
CA THR A 147 -18.84 12.42 -5.47
C THR A 147 -18.45 12.24 -6.94
N GLY A 148 -17.15 12.27 -7.26
CA GLY A 148 -16.64 12.27 -8.62
C GLY A 148 -16.51 13.68 -9.22
N SER A 149 -16.62 14.72 -8.41
CA SER A 149 -16.38 16.11 -8.81
C SER A 149 -14.89 16.43 -8.71
N ILE A 150 -14.36 17.24 -9.63
CA ILE A 150 -12.95 17.68 -9.60
C ILE A 150 -12.73 18.50 -8.33
N MET A 151 -11.71 18.14 -7.55
CA MET A 151 -11.38 18.83 -6.30
C MET A 151 -10.87 20.25 -6.54
N ASP A 152 -11.42 21.20 -5.79
CA ASP A 152 -10.91 22.57 -5.72
C ASP A 152 -9.97 22.81 -4.52
N MET A 153 -9.50 24.04 -4.33
CA MET A 153 -8.58 24.37 -3.25
C MET A 153 -9.20 24.27 -1.85
N ASP A 154 -10.52 24.40 -1.72
CA ASP A 154 -11.21 24.23 -0.45
C ASP A 154 -11.32 22.74 -0.12
N ASP A 155 -11.61 21.90 -1.12
CA ASP A 155 -11.58 20.44 -0.98
C ASP A 155 -10.21 19.92 -0.54
N TRP A 156 -9.12 20.45 -1.12
CA TRP A 156 -7.75 20.10 -0.73
C TRP A 156 -7.40 20.46 0.72
N GLN A 157 -8.03 21.49 1.28
CA GLN A 157 -7.82 21.90 2.67
C GLN A 157 -8.70 21.14 3.66
N ASN A 158 -9.68 20.37 3.18
CA ASN A 158 -10.61 19.64 4.02
C ASN A 158 -9.95 18.40 4.63
N THR A 159 -9.61 18.50 5.92
CA THR A 159 -8.99 17.40 6.68
C THR A 159 -9.96 16.26 7.04
N HIS A 160 -11.25 16.39 6.71
CA HIS A 160 -12.28 15.38 6.95
C HIS A 160 -12.63 14.57 5.69
N ALA A 161 -11.92 14.76 4.57
CA ALA A 161 -12.08 13.92 3.40
C ALA A 161 -11.53 12.50 3.69
N PHE A 162 -12.43 11.51 3.77
CA PHE A 162 -12.07 10.11 4.07
C PHE A 162 -11.78 9.25 2.83
N SER A 163 -12.06 9.78 1.64
CA SER A 163 -11.82 9.11 0.36
C SER A 163 -11.64 10.13 -0.75
N MET A 164 -10.75 9.82 -1.70
CA MET A 164 -10.52 10.57 -2.92
C MET A 164 -10.38 9.58 -4.08
N MET A 165 -10.61 10.02 -5.30
CA MET A 165 -10.29 9.26 -6.51
C MET A 165 -9.21 9.98 -7.30
N ILE A 166 -8.38 9.22 -8.00
CA ILE A 166 -7.35 9.77 -8.87
C ILE A 166 -7.48 9.20 -10.27
N TYR A 167 -7.57 10.08 -11.27
CA TYR A 167 -7.45 9.70 -12.66
C TYR A 167 -6.00 9.87 -13.12
N LEU A 168 -5.50 8.86 -13.84
CA LEU A 168 -4.20 8.87 -14.48
C LEU A 168 -4.35 8.65 -15.98
N ASN A 169 -3.84 9.58 -16.77
CA ASN A 169 -3.90 9.52 -18.23
C ASN A 169 -2.72 8.69 -18.77
N GLY A 170 -3.03 7.50 -19.30
CA GLY A 170 -2.04 6.61 -19.89
C GLY A 170 -1.62 7.02 -21.30
N SER A 171 -2.39 7.89 -21.95
CA SER A 171 -2.09 8.41 -23.28
C SER A 171 -1.10 9.58 -23.29
N ASP A 172 -0.95 10.29 -22.17
CA ASP A 172 -0.03 11.43 -22.03
C ASP A 172 1.18 11.13 -21.13
N ILE A 173 1.91 10.07 -21.48
CA ILE A 173 3.20 9.75 -20.89
C ILE A 173 4.30 10.45 -21.72
N PRO A 174 5.04 11.44 -21.15
CA PRO A 174 6.09 12.18 -21.85
C PRO A 174 7.39 11.38 -22.04
N GLU A 175 7.52 10.25 -21.35
CA GLU A 175 8.63 9.32 -21.52
C GLU A 175 8.54 8.50 -22.82
N VAL A 176 9.70 8.07 -23.29
CA VAL A 176 9.83 7.15 -24.42
C VAL A 176 10.39 5.81 -23.93
N ASP A 177 10.07 4.74 -24.65
CA ASP A 177 10.66 3.44 -24.41
C ASP A 177 12.15 3.43 -24.77
N TRP A 178 12.80 2.28 -24.58
CA TRP A 178 14.23 2.14 -24.86
C TRP A 178 14.58 2.28 -26.35
N TYR A 179 13.62 2.13 -27.25
CA TYR A 179 13.76 2.34 -28.70
C TYR A 179 13.47 3.79 -29.12
N GLY A 180 13.01 4.63 -28.20
CA GLY A 180 12.59 6.01 -28.48
C GLY A 180 11.14 6.16 -28.95
N ASN A 181 10.31 5.10 -28.86
CA ASN A 181 8.89 5.21 -29.18
C ASN A 181 8.13 5.87 -28.03
N ARG A 182 7.09 6.65 -28.36
CA ARG A 182 6.18 7.20 -27.36
C ARG A 182 5.55 6.08 -26.54
N MET A 183 5.62 6.20 -25.22
CA MET A 183 4.90 5.29 -24.34
C MET A 183 3.42 5.66 -24.31
N VAL A 184 2.56 4.66 -24.44
CA VAL A 184 1.10 4.79 -24.35
C VAL A 184 0.60 3.63 -23.52
N ASP A 185 -0.33 3.93 -22.64
CA ASP A 185 -0.91 3.01 -21.67
C ASP A 185 -2.42 3.23 -21.55
N ASN A 186 -3.09 2.36 -20.80
CA ASN A 186 -4.49 2.56 -20.42
C ASN A 186 -4.64 3.70 -19.41
N ASP A 187 -5.82 4.32 -19.43
CA ASP A 187 -6.24 5.26 -18.41
C ASP A 187 -6.70 4.51 -17.15
N PHE A 188 -6.43 5.10 -15.98
CA PHE A 188 -6.84 4.54 -14.69
C PHE A 188 -7.69 5.54 -13.92
N ILE A 189 -8.70 5.03 -13.22
CA ILE A 189 -9.34 5.70 -12.09
C ILE A 189 -9.13 4.79 -10.88
N LEU A 190 -8.43 5.30 -9.87
CA LEU A 190 -8.10 4.59 -8.62
C LEU A 190 -8.86 5.18 -7.45
#